data_AF-A0A8T7EZ59-F1
#
_entry.id   AF-A0A8T7EZ59-F1
#
_cell.length_a   1.000
_cell.length_b   1.000
_cell.length_c   1.000
_cell.angle_alpha   90.00
_cell.angle_beta   90.00
_cell.angle_gamma   90.00
#
_symmetry.space_group_name_H-M   'P 1'
#
loop_
_entity.id
_entity.type
_entity.pdbx_description
1 polymer ?
#
loop_
_entity_poly.entity_id
_entity_poly.type
_entity_poly.pdbx_seq_one_letter_code
_entity_poly.pdbx_strand_id
1 'polypeptide(L)'
;MLYTLWLKLRELLTGTNNLQFQTEAMSASPSYEQFRNLFLERIWYRDWFGNSLRERWPLLLFLLAFQSLYFPINQVVSGGVHLYIPQIDGNIPRLSIFVIPYAMGFMLMPIFPLLAAWKFPRQMFQEYAIAFFSVMVIGFMIWLAMPAYIVKHSFEPNGFFDQLLYQLHDGDSSYGTHNSFPSSHVYYVTVAMVYFWRKWPKQWILWATFTVANAASTLFTHQHYFADVVAGFVLTWFAVWLTRRHLLPIIRRREVQFGVADLHGTSVRRR
;
A
#
# COMPACT_ATOMS: atom_id res chain seq x y z
N MET A 1 -6.69 -34.64 14.54
CA MET A 1 -5.80 -34.73 15.73
C MET A 1 -5.88 -33.47 16.59
N LEU A 2 -5.69 -32.26 16.04
CA LEU A 2 -5.77 -30.99 16.79
C LEU A 2 -7.17 -30.67 17.34
N TYR A 3 -8.23 -30.99 16.59
CA TYR A 3 -9.62 -30.79 17.03
C TYR A 3 -9.99 -31.68 18.24
N THR A 4 -9.54 -32.94 18.20
CA THR A 4 -9.72 -33.89 19.30
C THR A 4 -8.96 -33.46 20.57
N LEU A 5 -7.81 -32.81 20.39
CA LEU A 5 -7.03 -32.24 21.49
C LEU A 5 -7.73 -31.02 22.12
N TRP A 6 -8.33 -30.15 21.30
CA TRP A 6 -9.07 -28.97 21.76
C TRP A 6 -10.36 -29.33 22.52
N LEU A 7 -11.12 -30.33 22.05
CA LEU A 7 -12.31 -30.81 22.75
C LEU A 7 -11.97 -31.39 24.13
N LYS A 8 -10.91 -32.20 24.23
CA LYS A 8 -10.42 -32.72 25.53
C LYS A 8 -9.97 -31.61 26.47
N LEU A 9 -9.31 -30.57 25.95
CA LEU A 9 -8.90 -29.42 26.76
C LEU A 9 -10.11 -28.66 27.32
N ARG A 10 -11.16 -28.49 26.52
CA ARG A 10 -12.40 -27.81 26.91
C ARG A 10 -13.17 -28.61 27.97
N GLU A 11 -13.19 -29.93 27.86
CA GLU A 11 -13.84 -30.84 28.80
C GLU A 11 -13.15 -30.81 30.18
N LEU A 12 -11.82 -30.81 30.19
CA LEU A 12 -10.99 -30.65 31.40
C LEU A 12 -11.17 -29.30 32.10
N LEU A 13 -11.43 -28.23 31.34
CA LEU A 13 -11.55 -26.87 31.88
C LEU A 13 -12.96 -26.51 32.36
N THR A 14 -13.99 -27.23 31.94
CA THR A 14 -15.40 -26.83 32.18
C THR A 14 -16.24 -27.86 32.93
N GLY A 15 -15.70 -29.06 33.20
CA GLY A 15 -16.29 -30.05 34.11
C GLY A 15 -17.69 -30.55 33.74
N THR A 16 -18.15 -30.35 32.50
CA THR A 16 -19.51 -30.71 32.06
C THR A 16 -19.50 -31.96 31.18
N ASN A 17 -19.98 -33.08 31.73
CA ASN A 17 -20.22 -34.32 30.98
C ASN A 17 -21.49 -34.19 30.13
N ASN A 18 -21.33 -34.05 28.81
CA ASN A 18 -22.44 -33.94 27.85
C ASN A 18 -22.66 -35.24 27.08
N LEU A 19 -23.25 -36.24 27.73
CA LEU A 19 -23.70 -37.47 27.05
C LEU A 19 -25.13 -37.38 26.46
N GLN A 20 -25.83 -36.25 26.64
CA GLN A 20 -27.21 -36.07 26.14
C GLN A 20 -27.36 -35.12 24.94
N PHE A 21 -26.30 -34.42 24.52
CA PHE A 21 -26.33 -33.53 23.34
C PHE A 21 -25.86 -34.21 22.04
N GLN A 22 -25.52 -35.50 22.07
CA GLN A 22 -24.89 -36.19 20.94
C GLN A 22 -25.85 -36.83 19.93
N THR A 23 -27.16 -36.94 20.19
CA THR A 23 -28.02 -37.74 19.30
C THR A 23 -28.79 -36.95 18.24
N GLU A 24 -29.03 -35.65 18.40
CA GLU A 24 -29.82 -34.88 17.42
C GLU A 24 -29.05 -33.82 16.63
N ALA A 25 -27.86 -33.40 17.10
CA ALA A 25 -27.03 -32.41 16.41
C ALA A 25 -25.90 -33.02 15.53
N MET A 26 -25.82 -34.36 15.45
CA MET A 26 -24.73 -35.09 14.77
C MET A 26 -25.01 -35.50 13.32
N SER A 27 -26.00 -34.93 12.62
CA SER A 27 -26.28 -35.33 11.22
C SER A 27 -25.74 -34.38 10.14
N ALA A 28 -25.08 -33.27 10.48
CA ALA A 28 -24.30 -32.52 9.51
C ALA A 28 -23.20 -31.70 10.19
N SER A 29 -22.06 -32.33 10.46
CA SER A 29 -20.83 -31.55 10.55
C SER A 29 -20.62 -30.85 9.20
N PRO A 30 -20.31 -29.54 9.16
CA PRO A 30 -19.98 -28.89 7.91
C PRO A 30 -18.88 -29.70 7.23
N SER A 31 -19.04 -30.00 5.94
CA SER A 31 -17.98 -30.70 5.21
C SER A 31 -16.68 -29.90 5.36
N TYR A 32 -15.52 -30.57 5.33
CA TYR A 32 -14.24 -29.86 5.42
C TYR A 32 -14.15 -28.69 4.42
N GLU A 33 -14.75 -28.83 3.24
CA GLU A 33 -14.95 -27.78 2.25
C GLU A 33 -15.79 -26.60 2.76
N GLN A 34 -16.95 -26.86 3.39
CA GLN A 34 -17.79 -25.80 4.00
C GLN A 34 -17.08 -25.09 5.15
N PHE A 35 -16.42 -25.84 6.04
CA PHE A 35 -15.63 -25.24 7.12
C PHE A 35 -14.45 -24.43 6.58
N ARG A 36 -13.74 -24.95 5.58
CA ARG A 36 -12.64 -24.25 4.91
C ARG A 36 -13.13 -22.96 4.25
N ASN A 37 -14.27 -22.99 3.56
CA ASN A 37 -14.82 -21.82 2.87
C ASN A 37 -15.31 -20.77 3.89
N LEU A 38 -16.03 -21.18 4.95
CA LEU A 38 -16.46 -20.28 6.04
C LEU A 38 -15.26 -19.69 6.81
N PHE A 39 -14.23 -20.50 7.06
CA PHE A 39 -13.00 -20.07 7.73
C PHE A 39 -12.20 -19.09 6.87
N LEU A 40 -12.08 -19.34 5.57
CA LEU A 40 -11.42 -18.45 4.62
C LEU A 40 -12.19 -17.13 4.42
N GLU A 41 -13.52 -17.17 4.33
CA GLU A 41 -14.35 -15.97 4.18
C GLU A 41 -14.30 -15.04 5.39
N ARG A 42 -14.38 -15.63 6.59
CA ARG A 42 -14.49 -14.88 7.85
C ARG A 42 -13.17 -14.34 8.35
N ILE A 43 -12.03 -14.94 7.98
CA ILE A 43 -10.71 -14.53 8.47
C ILE A 43 -9.96 -13.64 7.45
N TRP A 44 -10.21 -13.78 6.15
CA TRP A 44 -9.30 -13.20 5.16
C TRP A 44 -9.86 -12.10 4.27
N TYR A 45 -11.18 -11.97 4.09
CA TYR A 45 -11.68 -11.12 3.00
C TYR A 45 -12.72 -10.08 3.40
N ARG A 46 -13.78 -10.47 4.13
CA ARG A 46 -14.86 -9.55 4.48
C ARG A 46 -14.41 -8.48 5.48
N ASP A 47 -13.51 -8.87 6.36
CA ASP A 47 -13.04 -8.01 7.44
C ASP A 47 -12.02 -6.99 6.93
N TRP A 48 -11.07 -7.38 6.09
CA TRP A 48 -9.94 -6.50 5.66
C TRP A 48 -10.37 -5.19 5.00
N PHE A 49 -11.54 -5.18 4.35
CA PHE A 49 -12.09 -4.02 3.67
C PHE A 49 -13.37 -3.47 4.30
N GLY A 50 -13.68 -3.88 5.54
CA GLY A 50 -14.98 -3.68 6.17
C GLY A 50 -15.51 -2.24 6.19
N ASN A 51 -16.74 -2.08 6.66
CA ASN A 51 -17.40 -0.78 6.69
C ASN A 51 -16.92 0.08 7.86
N SER A 52 -16.34 -0.54 8.88
CA SER A 52 -15.77 0.15 10.04
C SER A 52 -14.25 0.25 9.95
N LEU A 53 -13.68 1.24 10.65
CA LEU A 53 -12.22 1.39 10.75
C LEU A 53 -11.56 0.19 11.46
N ARG A 54 -12.26 -0.41 12.43
CA ARG A 54 -11.78 -1.58 13.18
C ARG A 54 -11.52 -2.78 12.26
N GLU A 55 -12.40 -3.01 11.30
CA GLU A 55 -12.28 -4.08 10.31
C GLU A 55 -11.10 -3.82 9.34
N ARG A 56 -10.80 -2.55 9.03
CA ARG A 56 -9.71 -2.16 8.12
C ARG A 56 -8.31 -2.19 8.74
N TRP A 57 -8.19 -2.28 10.06
CA TRP A 57 -6.89 -2.20 10.74
C TRP A 57 -5.87 -3.25 10.29
N PRO A 58 -6.22 -4.54 10.13
CA PRO A 58 -5.27 -5.55 9.66
C PRO A 58 -4.66 -5.20 8.30
N LEU A 59 -5.49 -4.75 7.35
CA LEU A 59 -5.02 -4.31 6.04
C LEU A 59 -4.15 -3.05 6.15
N LEU A 60 -4.52 -2.08 6.98
CA LEU A 60 -3.73 -0.88 7.18
C LEU A 60 -2.35 -1.19 7.76
N LEU A 61 -2.29 -2.04 8.79
CA LEU A 61 -1.03 -2.49 9.37
C LEU A 61 -0.19 -3.23 8.34
N PHE A 62 -0.81 -4.07 7.50
CA PHE A 62 -0.12 -4.72 6.39
C PHE A 62 0.45 -3.71 5.39
N LEU A 63 -0.34 -2.72 4.94
CA LEU A 63 0.12 -1.69 4.00
C LEU A 63 1.26 -0.86 4.59
N LEU A 64 1.18 -0.48 5.86
CA LEU A 64 2.21 0.29 6.55
C LEU A 64 3.49 -0.53 6.78
N ALA A 65 3.36 -1.79 7.20
CA ALA A 65 4.50 -2.70 7.34
C ALA A 65 5.17 -2.95 5.99
N PHE A 66 4.39 -3.16 4.92
CA PHE A 66 4.94 -3.32 3.58
C PHE A 66 5.62 -2.03 3.10
N GLN A 67 5.00 -0.87 3.32
CA GLN A 67 5.61 0.43 3.02
C GLN A 67 6.93 0.63 3.75
N SER A 68 7.05 0.18 5.01
CA SER A 68 8.31 0.27 5.76
C SER A 68 9.45 -0.57 5.20
N LEU A 69 9.18 -1.51 4.27
CA LEU A 69 10.25 -2.22 3.54
C LEU A 69 11.11 -1.26 2.71
N TYR A 70 10.66 -0.03 2.48
CA TYR A 70 11.48 1.07 1.99
C TYR A 70 12.85 1.14 2.69
N PHE A 71 12.88 1.10 4.03
CA PHE A 71 14.11 1.26 4.80
C PHE A 71 15.12 0.14 4.58
N PRO A 72 14.80 -1.15 4.79
CA PRO A 72 15.76 -2.22 4.54
C PRO A 72 16.12 -2.34 3.06
N ILE A 73 15.19 -2.12 2.11
CA ILE A 73 15.51 -2.16 0.67
C ILE A 73 16.54 -1.08 0.34
N ASN A 74 16.37 0.14 0.83
CA ASN A 74 17.32 1.22 0.55
C ASN A 74 18.74 0.94 1.07
N GLN A 75 18.87 0.17 2.16
CA GLN A 75 20.16 -0.16 2.76
C GLN A 75 20.90 -1.29 2.05
N VAL A 76 20.17 -2.26 1.47
CA VAL A 76 20.78 -3.45 0.85
C VAL A 76 21.07 -3.25 -0.64
N VAL A 77 20.32 -2.35 -1.27
CA VAL A 77 20.46 -2.07 -2.70
C VAL A 77 21.68 -1.17 -2.93
N SER A 78 22.55 -1.60 -3.84
CA SER A 78 23.79 -0.89 -4.17
C SER A 78 24.16 -1.07 -5.64
N GLY A 79 24.98 -0.15 -6.15
CA GLY A 79 25.36 -0.12 -7.55
C GLY A 79 24.19 0.25 -8.47
N GLY A 80 24.39 0.08 -9.78
CA GLY A 80 23.35 0.20 -10.79
C GLY A 80 23.43 1.44 -11.66
N VAL A 81 22.29 2.02 -12.02
CA VAL A 81 22.17 2.87 -13.22
C VAL A 81 22.04 4.35 -12.85
N HIS A 82 22.83 5.19 -13.52
CA HIS A 82 22.72 6.64 -13.44
C HIS A 82 21.77 7.15 -14.52
N LEU A 83 20.56 7.57 -14.14
CA LEU A 83 19.51 7.98 -15.08
C LEU A 83 19.46 9.50 -15.32
N TYR A 84 20.63 10.14 -15.33
CA TYR A 84 20.76 11.58 -15.52
C TYR A 84 20.67 11.97 -17.01
N ILE A 85 19.87 12.98 -17.32
CA ILE A 85 19.68 13.54 -18.66
C ILE A 85 20.29 14.95 -18.68
N PRO A 86 21.52 15.15 -19.20
CA PRO A 86 22.24 16.42 -19.09
C PRO A 86 21.46 17.64 -19.58
N GLN A 87 20.68 17.49 -20.65
CA GLN A 87 19.91 18.57 -21.27
C GLN A 87 18.70 19.00 -20.43
N ILE A 88 18.24 18.16 -19.51
CA ILE A 88 17.08 18.43 -18.65
C ILE A 88 17.59 18.68 -17.23
N ASP A 89 18.17 17.65 -16.61
CA ASP A 89 18.58 17.66 -15.20
C ASP A 89 19.69 18.69 -14.92
N GLY A 90 20.59 18.93 -15.88
CA GLY A 90 21.65 19.93 -15.74
C GLY A 90 21.17 21.38 -15.73
N ASN A 91 19.91 21.62 -16.14
CA ASN A 91 19.29 22.94 -16.17
C ASN A 91 18.34 23.18 -14.98
N ILE A 92 18.12 22.18 -14.12
CA ILE A 92 17.26 22.31 -12.95
C ILE A 92 18.07 22.97 -11.82
N PRO A 93 17.70 24.17 -11.36
CA PRO A 93 18.40 24.83 -10.27
C PRO A 93 18.05 24.17 -8.93
N ARG A 94 19.02 24.13 -8.02
CA ARG A 94 18.74 23.76 -6.62
C ARG A 94 17.98 24.89 -5.94
N LEU A 95 16.81 24.59 -5.36
CA LEU A 95 16.02 25.54 -4.59
C LEU A 95 15.67 24.95 -3.23
N SER A 96 16.46 25.26 -2.20
CA SER A 96 16.35 24.59 -0.90
C SER A 96 15.03 24.83 -0.16
N ILE A 97 14.29 25.89 -0.47
CA ILE A 97 12.92 26.10 0.08
C ILE A 97 11.98 24.92 -0.26
N PHE A 98 12.23 24.20 -1.35
CA PHE A 98 11.47 23.01 -1.73
C PHE A 98 11.71 21.80 -0.81
N VAL A 99 12.64 21.88 0.14
CA VAL A 99 12.75 20.88 1.21
C VAL A 99 11.45 20.75 2.00
N ILE A 100 10.64 21.82 2.11
CA ILE A 100 9.33 21.79 2.78
C ILE A 100 8.35 20.84 2.06
N PRO A 101 7.96 21.08 0.80
CA PRO A 101 7.06 20.17 0.09
C PRO A 101 7.63 18.76 -0.04
N TYR A 102 8.95 18.59 -0.14
CA TYR A 102 9.60 17.29 -0.14
C TYR A 102 9.36 16.53 1.17
N ALA A 103 9.69 17.15 2.31
CA ALA A 103 9.51 16.57 3.63
C ALA A 103 8.02 16.32 3.94
N MET A 104 7.14 17.25 3.57
CA MET A 104 5.68 17.08 3.71
C MET A 104 5.19 15.86 2.92
N GLY A 105 5.66 15.70 1.68
CA GLY A 105 5.40 14.53 0.85
C GLY A 105 5.70 13.24 1.57
N PHE A 106 6.94 13.11 2.05
CA PHE A 106 7.42 11.95 2.80
C PHE A 106 6.61 11.68 4.07
N MET A 107 6.38 12.70 4.91
CA MET A 107 5.65 12.57 6.18
C MET A 107 4.18 12.19 5.98
N LEU A 108 3.55 12.64 4.89
CA LEU A 108 2.15 12.35 4.59
C LEU A 108 1.95 10.97 3.95
N MET A 109 2.98 10.33 3.40
CA MET A 109 2.86 9.01 2.77
C MET A 109 2.19 7.95 3.66
N PRO A 110 2.58 7.73 4.92
CA PRO A 110 1.90 6.78 5.80
C PRO A 110 0.51 7.27 6.25
N ILE A 111 0.23 8.57 6.13
CA ILE A 111 -1.04 9.18 6.55
C ILE A 111 -2.13 8.97 5.48
N PHE A 112 -1.79 8.95 4.19
CA PHE A 112 -2.77 8.72 3.11
C PHE A 112 -3.60 7.43 3.26
N PRO A 113 -3.02 6.23 3.52
CA PRO A 113 -3.83 5.04 3.72
C PRO A 113 -4.72 5.12 4.96
N LEU A 114 -4.29 5.80 6.03
CA LEU A 114 -5.11 6.04 7.22
C LEU A 114 -6.32 6.93 6.90
N LEU A 115 -6.10 8.04 6.19
CA LEU A 115 -7.17 8.95 5.76
C LEU A 115 -8.14 8.26 4.80
N ALA A 116 -7.63 7.46 3.85
CA ALA A 116 -8.46 6.69 2.93
C ALA A 116 -9.33 5.68 3.70
N ALA A 117 -8.75 4.95 4.66
CA ALA A 117 -9.50 4.01 5.49
C ALA A 117 -10.56 4.69 6.37
N TRP A 118 -10.35 5.94 6.77
CA TRP A 118 -11.34 6.69 7.54
C TRP A 118 -12.44 7.32 6.68
N LYS A 119 -12.10 7.89 5.52
CA LYS A 119 -13.00 8.75 4.74
C LYS A 119 -13.64 8.07 3.53
N PHE A 120 -13.06 6.98 3.02
CA PHE A 120 -13.56 6.34 1.81
C PHE A 120 -14.64 5.30 2.09
N PRO A 121 -15.71 5.24 1.27
CA PRO A 121 -16.60 4.08 1.24
C PRO A 121 -15.82 2.80 0.97
N ARG A 122 -16.30 1.66 1.49
CA ARG A 122 -15.61 0.36 1.38
C ARG A 122 -15.10 0.06 -0.03
N GLN A 123 -15.95 0.19 -1.04
CA GLN A 123 -15.55 -0.13 -2.42
C GLN A 123 -14.46 0.79 -2.98
N MET A 124 -14.45 2.06 -2.58
CA MET A 124 -13.40 3.01 -2.98
C MET A 124 -12.12 2.76 -2.21
N PHE A 125 -12.21 2.42 -0.91
CA PHE A 125 -11.05 2.03 -0.11
C PHE A 125 -10.40 0.75 -0.63
N GLN A 126 -11.20 -0.25 -1.02
CA GLN A 126 -10.74 -1.47 -1.70
C GLN A 126 -9.88 -1.13 -2.91
N GLU A 127 -10.44 -0.35 -3.84
CA GLU A 127 -9.76 0.04 -5.06
C GLU A 127 -8.48 0.82 -4.77
N TYR A 128 -8.52 1.78 -3.84
CA TYR A 128 -7.36 2.54 -3.38
C TYR A 128 -6.27 1.63 -2.82
N ALA A 129 -6.60 0.74 -1.89
CA ALA A 129 -5.64 -0.12 -1.22
C ALA A 129 -4.94 -1.07 -2.21
N ILE A 130 -5.68 -1.62 -3.18
CA ILE A 130 -5.10 -2.48 -4.23
C ILE A 130 -4.16 -1.67 -5.12
N ALA A 131 -4.55 -0.46 -5.54
CA ALA A 131 -3.71 0.39 -6.38
C ALA A 131 -2.46 0.89 -5.64
N PHE A 132 -2.62 1.28 -4.38
CA PHE A 132 -1.54 1.69 -3.49
C PHE A 132 -0.55 0.53 -3.27
N PHE A 133 -1.05 -0.67 -2.97
CA PHE A 133 -0.22 -1.85 -2.86
C PHE A 133 0.50 -2.20 -4.18
N SER A 134 -0.18 -2.04 -5.31
CA SER A 134 0.39 -2.32 -6.63
C SER A 134 1.57 -1.39 -6.96
N VAL A 135 1.48 -0.08 -6.68
CA VAL A 135 2.62 0.82 -6.89
C VAL A 135 3.80 0.46 -5.98
N MET A 136 3.55 0.02 -4.74
CA MET A 136 4.62 -0.42 -3.83
C MET A 136 5.34 -1.65 -4.35
N VAL A 137 4.58 -2.71 -4.69
CA VAL A 137 5.16 -3.97 -5.16
C VAL A 137 5.95 -3.73 -6.43
N ILE A 138 5.38 -3.06 -7.42
CA ILE A 138 6.06 -2.82 -8.70
C ILE A 138 7.27 -1.91 -8.50
N GLY A 139 7.14 -0.84 -7.72
CA GLY A 139 8.25 0.07 -7.40
C GLY A 139 9.42 -0.65 -6.73
N PHE A 140 9.15 -1.44 -5.69
CA PHE A 140 10.19 -2.22 -5.01
C PHE A 140 10.82 -3.27 -5.90
N MET A 141 10.05 -3.95 -6.76
CA MET A 141 10.60 -4.89 -7.74
C MET A 141 11.53 -4.18 -8.73
N ILE A 142 11.19 -2.96 -9.17
CA ILE A 142 12.07 -2.16 -10.03
C ILE A 142 13.35 -1.76 -9.27
N TRP A 143 13.26 -1.32 -8.02
CA TRP A 143 14.44 -0.98 -7.22
C TRP A 143 15.40 -2.15 -7.04
N LEU A 144 14.87 -3.34 -6.82
CA LEU A 144 15.68 -4.55 -6.69
C LEU A 144 16.30 -5.00 -8.03
N ALA A 145 15.57 -4.85 -9.14
CA ALA A 145 16.03 -5.29 -10.45
C ALA A 145 16.94 -4.27 -11.16
N MET A 146 16.69 -2.99 -10.95
CA MET A 146 17.38 -1.86 -11.57
C MET A 146 17.61 -0.76 -10.52
N PRO A 147 18.63 -0.92 -9.67
CA PRO A 147 18.92 0.05 -8.63
C PRO A 147 19.46 1.33 -9.26
N ALA A 148 18.64 2.37 -9.33
CA ALA A 148 19.05 3.65 -9.87
C ALA A 148 19.51 4.58 -8.75
N TYR A 149 20.57 5.35 -9.00
CA TYR A 149 21.18 6.19 -7.98
C TYR A 149 21.28 7.66 -8.36
N ILE A 150 21.30 8.49 -7.32
CA ILE A 150 21.48 9.95 -7.41
C ILE A 150 22.86 10.34 -6.91
N VAL A 151 23.55 11.14 -7.70
CA VAL A 151 24.80 11.80 -7.29
C VAL A 151 24.45 13.08 -6.55
N LYS A 152 24.78 13.12 -5.25
CA LYS A 152 24.56 14.29 -4.41
C LYS A 152 25.80 15.15 -4.40
N HIS A 153 25.69 16.35 -4.95
CA HIS A 153 26.76 17.34 -4.90
C HIS A 153 26.71 18.08 -3.56
N SER A 154 27.82 18.06 -2.83
CA SER A 154 28.02 18.88 -1.65
C SER A 154 27.86 20.36 -1.98
N PHE A 155 27.37 21.13 -1.01
CA PHE A 155 27.21 22.57 -1.11
C PHE A 155 27.36 23.17 0.29
N GLU A 156 27.86 24.39 0.36
CA GLU A 156 27.97 25.14 1.62
C GLU A 156 26.60 25.70 2.00
N PRO A 157 26.00 25.29 3.14
CA PRO A 157 24.67 25.75 3.50
C PRO A 157 24.66 27.25 3.84
N ASN A 158 23.80 28.04 3.19
CA ASN A 158 23.68 29.48 3.45
C ASN A 158 22.24 29.87 3.85
N GLY A 159 21.91 29.59 5.11
CA GLY A 159 20.62 29.92 5.71
C GLY A 159 19.82 28.69 6.14
N PHE A 160 18.63 28.93 6.68
CA PHE A 160 17.83 27.89 7.33
C PHE A 160 17.44 26.75 6.39
N PHE A 161 16.92 27.05 5.20
CA PHE A 161 16.46 26.03 4.26
C PHE A 161 17.61 25.21 3.68
N ASP A 162 18.76 25.85 3.43
CA ASP A 162 19.96 25.17 2.97
C ASP A 162 20.49 24.20 4.02
N GLN A 163 20.49 24.59 5.30
CA GLN A 163 20.88 23.70 6.41
C GLN A 163 19.96 22.48 6.51
N LEU A 164 18.65 22.69 6.39
CA LEU A 164 17.68 21.60 6.41
C LEU A 164 17.87 20.65 5.22
N LEU A 165 18.09 21.19 4.02
CA LEU A 165 18.38 20.37 2.84
C LEU A 165 19.71 19.60 2.97
N TYR A 166 20.73 20.25 3.52
CA TYR A 166 22.04 19.63 3.75
C TYR A 166 21.94 18.45 4.71
N GLN A 167 21.26 18.62 5.85
CA GLN A 167 21.02 17.54 6.82
C GLN A 167 20.27 16.38 6.19
N LEU A 168 19.29 16.68 5.33
CA LEU A 168 18.54 15.67 4.60
C LEU A 168 19.43 14.92 3.60
N HIS A 169 20.30 15.63 2.85
CA HIS A 169 21.27 15.03 1.92
C HIS A 169 22.29 14.14 2.63
N ASP A 170 22.80 14.58 3.77
CA ASP A 170 23.77 13.85 4.60
C ASP A 170 23.15 12.58 5.20
N GLY A 171 21.94 12.70 5.73
CA GLY A 171 21.15 11.57 6.22
C GLY A 171 20.93 10.54 5.13
N ASP A 172 20.39 10.94 3.98
CA ASP A 172 20.15 10.02 2.86
C ASP A 172 21.44 9.34 2.36
N SER A 173 22.55 10.08 2.29
CA SER A 173 23.84 9.52 1.85
C SER A 173 24.32 8.42 2.82
N SER A 174 23.99 8.55 4.10
CA SER A 174 24.28 7.55 5.13
C SER A 174 23.34 6.34 5.08
N TYR A 175 22.09 6.53 4.65
CA TYR A 175 21.06 5.47 4.60
C TYR A 175 20.99 4.70 3.27
N GLY A 176 21.38 5.32 2.16
CA GLY A 176 21.37 4.71 0.81
C GLY A 176 20.79 5.65 -0.25
N THR A 177 21.38 5.62 -1.45
CA THR A 177 21.03 6.50 -2.58
C THR A 177 20.54 5.75 -3.83
N HIS A 178 20.37 4.43 -3.76
CA HIS A 178 20.20 3.54 -4.91
C HIS A 178 18.75 3.09 -5.17
N ASN A 179 17.78 3.82 -4.63
CA ASN A 179 16.33 3.57 -4.78
C ASN A 179 15.62 4.73 -5.51
N SER A 180 16.31 5.43 -6.41
CA SER A 180 15.78 6.67 -6.99
C SER A 180 14.68 6.44 -8.02
N PHE A 181 14.76 5.37 -8.81
CA PHE A 181 13.84 5.14 -9.94
C PHE A 181 12.94 3.93 -9.70
N PRO A 182 11.61 4.05 -9.81
CA PRO A 182 10.82 5.27 -9.97
C PRO A 182 10.69 6.03 -8.64
N SER A 183 10.39 7.32 -8.70
CA SER A 183 10.29 8.15 -7.49
C SER A 183 9.09 7.74 -6.62
N SER A 184 9.36 7.30 -5.40
CA SER A 184 8.35 7.00 -4.38
C SER A 184 7.59 8.22 -3.91
N HIS A 185 8.28 9.37 -3.81
CA HIS A 185 7.67 10.67 -3.58
C HIS A 185 6.57 10.94 -4.59
N VAL A 186 6.79 10.62 -5.86
CA VAL A 186 5.80 10.85 -6.91
C VAL A 186 4.71 9.78 -6.89
N TYR A 187 5.04 8.49 -6.92
CA TYR A 187 4.00 7.47 -7.10
C TYR A 187 3.05 7.36 -5.89
N TYR A 188 3.53 7.53 -4.65
CA TYR A 188 2.68 7.45 -3.46
C TYR A 188 1.72 8.65 -3.36
N VAL A 189 2.24 9.85 -3.58
CA VAL A 189 1.42 11.06 -3.56
C VAL A 189 0.43 11.06 -4.72
N THR A 190 0.87 10.71 -5.93
CA THR A 190 0.00 10.71 -7.11
C THR A 190 -1.13 9.70 -6.96
N VAL A 191 -0.84 8.46 -6.49
CA VAL A 191 -1.92 7.48 -6.29
C VAL A 191 -2.90 7.97 -5.23
N ALA A 192 -2.45 8.57 -4.13
CA ALA A 192 -3.35 9.15 -3.13
C ALA A 192 -4.22 10.28 -3.71
N MET A 193 -3.60 11.24 -4.40
CA MET A 193 -4.29 12.41 -4.95
C MET A 193 -5.32 12.03 -6.02
N VAL A 194 -5.06 11.01 -6.85
CA VAL A 194 -6.06 10.49 -7.81
C VAL A 194 -7.35 10.04 -7.11
N TYR A 195 -7.25 9.34 -5.98
CA TYR A 195 -8.45 8.91 -5.24
C TYR A 195 -9.06 10.02 -4.39
N PHE A 196 -8.24 10.93 -3.85
CA PHE A 196 -8.73 12.09 -3.10
C PHE A 196 -9.50 13.02 -4.02
N TRP A 197 -9.04 13.21 -5.25
CA TRP A 197 -9.77 13.93 -6.29
C TRP A 197 -11.11 13.27 -6.62
N ARG A 198 -11.16 11.93 -6.76
CA ARG A 198 -12.43 11.21 -6.97
C ARG A 198 -13.40 11.36 -5.80
N LYS A 199 -12.90 11.39 -4.56
CA LYS A 199 -13.73 11.57 -3.36
C LYS A 199 -14.21 13.02 -3.20
N TRP A 200 -13.36 13.98 -3.54
CA TRP A 200 -13.60 15.41 -3.39
C TRP A 200 -13.27 16.16 -4.69
N PRO A 201 -14.11 16.04 -5.73
CA PRO A 201 -13.82 16.59 -7.06
C PRO A 201 -13.71 18.12 -7.09
N LYS A 202 -14.43 18.81 -6.19
CA LYS A 202 -14.38 20.28 -6.06
C LYS A 202 -13.02 20.79 -5.54
N GLN A 203 -12.18 19.92 -4.97
CA GLN A 203 -10.87 20.26 -4.41
C GLN A 203 -9.73 19.88 -5.38
N TRP A 204 -10.02 19.69 -6.67
CA TRP A 204 -9.04 19.23 -7.66
C TRP A 204 -7.78 20.11 -7.74
N ILE A 205 -7.93 21.43 -7.57
CA ILE A 205 -6.79 22.37 -7.56
C ILE A 205 -5.85 22.02 -6.39
N LEU A 206 -6.39 21.81 -5.19
CA LEU A 206 -5.59 21.42 -4.03
C LEU A 206 -4.80 20.14 -4.29
N TRP A 207 -5.45 19.11 -4.83
CA TRP A 207 -4.81 17.83 -5.11
C TRP A 207 -3.77 17.93 -6.23
N ALA A 208 -4.08 18.65 -7.31
CA ALA A 208 -3.16 18.86 -8.42
C ALA A 208 -1.94 19.69 -7.98
N THR A 209 -2.15 20.79 -7.25
CA THR A 209 -1.07 21.62 -6.71
C THR A 209 -0.20 20.82 -5.77
N PHE A 210 -0.77 20.02 -4.86
CA PHE A 210 0.02 19.18 -3.96
C PHE A 210 0.85 18.15 -4.73
N THR A 211 0.27 17.46 -5.73
CA THR A 211 1.01 16.52 -6.58
C THR A 211 2.16 17.19 -7.33
N VAL A 212 1.91 18.33 -7.97
CA VAL A 212 2.93 19.05 -8.74
C VAL A 212 4.00 19.63 -7.82
N ALA A 213 3.64 20.23 -6.69
CA ALA A 213 4.60 20.77 -5.73
C ALA A 213 5.50 19.68 -5.16
N ASN A 214 4.93 18.52 -4.82
CA ASN A 214 5.69 17.37 -4.34
C ASN A 214 6.63 16.81 -5.42
N ALA A 215 6.15 16.63 -6.66
CA ALA A 215 6.99 16.14 -7.76
C ALA A 215 8.08 17.15 -8.18
N ALA A 216 7.78 18.44 -8.18
CA ALA A 216 8.78 19.48 -8.45
C ALA A 216 9.80 19.57 -7.31
N SER A 217 9.36 19.33 -6.07
CA SER A 217 10.25 19.40 -4.92
C SER A 217 11.39 18.38 -4.99
N THR A 218 11.14 17.18 -5.53
CA THR A 218 12.18 16.16 -5.68
C THR A 218 13.26 16.58 -6.67
N LEU A 219 12.88 17.31 -7.72
CA LEU A 219 13.80 17.84 -8.71
C LEU A 219 14.62 19.00 -8.12
N PHE A 220 13.96 20.00 -7.55
CA PHE A 220 14.63 21.19 -7.01
C PHE A 220 15.48 20.92 -5.76
N THR A 221 15.21 19.84 -5.04
CA THR A 221 16.05 19.36 -3.93
C THR A 221 17.14 18.39 -4.39
N HIS A 222 17.22 18.08 -5.69
CA HIS A 222 18.16 17.14 -6.29
C HIS A 222 18.09 15.74 -5.66
N GLN A 223 16.88 15.31 -5.32
CA GLN A 223 16.59 13.99 -4.75
C GLN A 223 16.18 12.96 -5.81
N HIS A 224 15.79 13.42 -6.99
CA HIS A 224 15.42 12.59 -8.11
C HIS A 224 15.82 13.27 -9.41
N TYR A 225 16.10 12.47 -10.44
CA TYR A 225 16.21 12.96 -11.81
C TYR A 225 14.83 13.01 -12.47
N PHE A 226 14.74 13.74 -13.58
CA PHE A 226 13.51 13.90 -14.34
C PHE A 226 12.88 12.57 -14.75
N ALA A 227 13.70 11.60 -15.17
CA ALA A 227 13.26 10.25 -15.52
C ALA A 227 12.54 9.54 -14.36
N ASP A 228 13.04 9.67 -13.13
CA ASP A 228 12.45 9.06 -11.93
C ASP A 228 11.04 9.60 -11.66
N VAL A 229 10.87 10.91 -11.86
CA VAL A 229 9.59 11.61 -11.66
C VAL A 229 8.57 11.18 -12.71
N VAL A 230 8.95 11.17 -13.98
CA VAL A 230 8.08 10.70 -15.08
C VAL A 230 7.66 9.25 -14.84
N ALA A 231 8.61 8.38 -14.46
CA ALA A 231 8.33 6.99 -14.17
C ALA A 231 7.40 6.81 -12.97
N GLY A 232 7.49 7.67 -11.95
CA GLY A 232 6.55 7.69 -10.83
C GLY A 232 5.11 7.94 -11.29
N PHE A 233 4.89 8.91 -12.18
CA PHE A 233 3.56 9.17 -12.76
C PHE A 233 3.06 8.01 -13.62
N VAL A 234 3.92 7.47 -14.49
CA VAL A 234 3.60 6.33 -15.36
C VAL A 234 3.24 5.11 -14.54
N LEU A 235 3.99 4.84 -13.47
CA LEU A 235 3.72 3.73 -12.56
C LEU A 235 2.37 3.89 -11.87
N THR A 236 2.03 5.09 -11.36
CA THR A 236 0.70 5.32 -10.79
C THR A 236 -0.41 5.07 -11.81
N TRP A 237 -0.27 5.60 -13.02
CA TRP A 237 -1.25 5.38 -14.09
C TRP A 237 -1.42 3.88 -14.37
N PHE A 238 -0.31 3.15 -14.54
CA PHE A 238 -0.32 1.72 -14.79
C PHE A 238 -0.96 0.92 -13.65
N ALA A 239 -0.62 1.22 -12.39
CA ALA A 239 -1.17 0.53 -11.23
C ALA A 239 -2.67 0.77 -11.06
N VAL A 240 -3.16 2.00 -11.31
CA VAL A 240 -4.59 2.32 -11.28
C VAL A 240 -5.32 1.59 -12.41
N TRP A 241 -4.75 1.59 -13.62
CA TRP A 241 -5.28 0.84 -14.76
C TRP A 241 -5.35 -0.67 -14.47
N LEU A 242 -4.25 -1.26 -14.00
CA LEU A 242 -4.13 -2.68 -13.67
C LEU A 242 -5.17 -3.06 -12.60
N THR A 243 -5.29 -2.22 -11.57
CA THR A 243 -6.26 -2.40 -10.49
C THR A 243 -7.68 -2.44 -11.03
N ARG A 244 -8.10 -1.41 -11.77
CA ARG A 244 -9.48 -1.31 -12.26
C ARG A 244 -9.83 -2.36 -13.29
N ARG A 245 -8.90 -2.65 -14.22
CA ARG A 245 -9.16 -3.49 -15.37
C ARG A 245 -9.05 -4.98 -15.05
N HIS A 246 -8.13 -5.35 -14.15
CA HIS A 246 -7.77 -6.75 -13.92
C HIS A 246 -7.96 -7.18 -12.47
N LEU A 247 -7.38 -6.48 -11.49
CA LEU A 247 -7.36 -6.97 -10.10
C LEU A 247 -8.72 -6.85 -9.41
N LEU A 248 -9.37 -5.69 -9.51
CA LEU A 248 -10.65 -5.41 -8.86
C LEU A 248 -11.79 -6.32 -9.36
N PRO A 249 -11.92 -6.62 -10.67
CA PRO A 249 -12.91 -7.61 -11.14
C PRO A 249 -12.70 -9.02 -10.58
N ILE A 250 -11.45 -9.48 -10.45
CA ILE A 250 -11.13 -10.81 -9.87
C ILE A 250 -11.58 -10.85 -8.41
N ILE A 251 -11.25 -9.79 -7.67
CA ILE A 251 -11.61 -9.56 -6.27
C ILE A 251 -13.13 -9.54 -6.08
N ARG A 252 -13.86 -8.76 -6.89
CA ARG A 252 -15.33 -8.67 -6.81
C ARG A 252 -16.03 -9.95 -7.25
N ARG A 253 -15.52 -10.68 -8.24
CA ARG A 253 -16.07 -11.99 -8.64
C ARG A 253 -15.98 -13.00 -7.50
N ARG A 254 -14.87 -13.01 -6.77
CA ARG A 254 -14.72 -13.84 -5.56
C ARG A 254 -15.73 -13.44 -4.49
N GLU A 255 -15.91 -12.14 -4.20
CA GLU A 255 -16.94 -11.69 -3.24
C GLU A 255 -18.34 -12.20 -3.59
N VAL A 256 -18.72 -12.16 -4.87
CA VAL A 256 -20.03 -12.65 -5.33
C VAL A 256 -20.13 -14.18 -5.19
N GLN A 257 -19.10 -14.93 -5.60
CA GLN A 257 -19.12 -16.40 -5.47
C GLN A 257 -19.28 -16.86 -4.03
N PHE A 258 -18.55 -16.21 -3.11
CA PHE A 258 -18.58 -16.47 -1.68
C PHE A 258 -19.91 -16.01 -1.05
N GLY A 259 -20.38 -14.80 -1.35
CA GLY A 259 -21.69 -14.34 -0.89
C GLY A 259 -22.88 -15.17 -1.41
N VAL A 260 -22.76 -15.78 -2.59
CA VAL A 260 -23.75 -16.73 -3.12
C VAL A 260 -23.63 -18.11 -2.44
N ALA A 261 -22.43 -18.55 -2.07
CA ALA A 261 -22.23 -19.77 -1.29
C ALA A 261 -22.86 -19.66 0.11
N ASP A 262 -22.78 -18.49 0.74
CA ASP A 262 -23.46 -18.17 2.01
C ASP A 262 -24.99 -18.19 1.89
N LEU A 263 -25.55 -17.72 0.77
CA LEU A 263 -27.00 -17.72 0.52
C LEU A 263 -27.54 -19.10 0.15
N HIS A 264 -26.69 -19.99 -0.39
CA HIS A 264 -27.03 -21.38 -0.71
C HIS A 264 -26.69 -22.38 0.40
N GLY A 265 -26.99 -22.03 1.65
CA GLY A 265 -27.16 -22.98 2.77
C GLY A 265 -28.29 -24.00 2.55
N THR A 266 -28.43 -24.57 1.35
CA THR A 266 -29.48 -25.52 0.99
C THR A 266 -28.96 -26.63 0.09
N SER A 267 -28.94 -27.82 0.70
CA SER A 267 -29.23 -29.12 0.09
C SER A 267 -29.75 -29.08 -1.35
N VAL A 268 -28.91 -29.46 -2.32
CA VAL A 268 -29.44 -29.98 -3.58
C VAL A 268 -29.59 -31.49 -3.41
N ARG A 269 -30.74 -31.89 -2.85
CA ARG A 269 -31.25 -33.26 -3.06
C ARG A 269 -31.66 -33.32 -4.53
N ARG A 270 -30.82 -33.92 -5.38
CA ARG A 270 -31.24 -34.32 -6.72
C ARG A 270 -32.30 -35.42 -6.57
N ARG A 271 -33.46 -35.20 -7.17
CA ARG A 271 -34.42 -36.27 -7.46
C ARG A 271 -33.84 -37.20 -8.52
#